data_AF-A0A357HDL3-F1
#
_entry.id   AF-A0A357HDL3-F1
#
_cell.length_a   1.000
_cell.length_b   1.000
_cell.length_c   1.000
_cell.angle_alpha   90.00
_cell.angle_beta   90.00
_cell.angle_gamma   90.00
#
_symmetry.space_group_name_H-M   'P 1'
#
loop_
_entity.id
_entity.type
_entity.pdbx_description
1 polymer ?
#
loop_
_entity_poly.entity_id
_entity_poly.type
_entity_poly.pdbx_seq_one_letter_code
_entity_poly.pdbx_strand_id
1 'polypeptide(L)'
;MGKKKTLIFLLIVPLLVALISFVSYIVLRRQVRVDIRDIDWAYDNTSETSFQIGRKYSLEAKPIYDTSLQLSDGNDLVWSIRDQDEGFAEIERSGDSFYLIPEKEGEIQLTCSNEKKTVSKRVKAYLYSNGIVTINPVTPLSNAAVEKTLKFGQFDFSYSAEGAAPTAVASSLKVNIYAVFDGDENPALTYSTSDNVVFDAQSSTLAFRGTGDAFLKVTPVNYPSKARQFDFKIVENGVNIRSYRDLLYATNWATSSYNLVLQTNLGSRKDVEELGLSNTEMFGNYNQATGKFSFASEIYTFRTTYFSEFIDQYNRYYKDSSDDYGQIDPTIKAGIHLKSDLYGNGFFINMSNLCYPNHGEIDKTTGKIKPGADDYFQGPLPFVGLGNLNTYPIISAYGQDNAGIYIDTDNITIDDVRLQNVDSVDNMYNLTYTGTLLDIEASGVTV
;
A
#
# COMPACT_ATOMS: atom_id res chain seq x y z
N MET A 1 -52.84 -16.68 -43.32
CA MET A 1 -51.51 -17.11 -42.80
C MET A 1 -50.59 -15.95 -42.38
N GLY A 2 -50.81 -14.70 -42.82
CA GLY A 2 -49.96 -13.54 -42.46
C GLY A 2 -50.14 -12.98 -41.03
N LYS A 3 -51.38 -12.87 -40.52
CA LYS A 3 -51.66 -12.21 -39.22
C LYS A 3 -51.05 -12.88 -37.98
N LYS A 4 -50.95 -14.23 -37.95
CA LYS A 4 -50.31 -14.97 -36.83
C LYS A 4 -48.79 -14.79 -36.81
N LYS A 5 -48.13 -14.73 -37.99
CA LYS A 5 -46.68 -14.48 -38.08
C LYS A 5 -46.33 -13.06 -37.64
N THR A 6 -47.14 -12.06 -38.00
CA THR A 6 -46.94 -10.67 -37.58
C THR A 6 -47.07 -10.50 -36.06
N LEU A 7 -48.06 -11.16 -35.42
CA LEU A 7 -48.25 -11.09 -33.97
C LEU A 7 -47.09 -11.73 -33.18
N ILE A 8 -46.56 -12.86 -33.68
CA ILE A 8 -45.38 -13.52 -33.10
C ILE A 8 -44.15 -12.62 -33.22
N PHE A 9 -43.91 -11.99 -34.37
CA PHE A 9 -42.83 -11.01 -34.52
C PHE A 9 -43.03 -9.78 -33.62
N LEU A 10 -44.26 -9.31 -33.42
CA LEU A 10 -44.56 -8.15 -32.58
C LEU A 10 -44.40 -8.42 -31.08
N LEU A 11 -44.44 -9.69 -30.64
CA LEU A 11 -44.22 -10.11 -29.26
C LEU A 11 -42.77 -10.54 -29.00
N ILE A 12 -42.17 -11.29 -29.93
CA ILE A 12 -40.82 -11.86 -29.76
C ILE A 12 -39.74 -10.80 -30.01
N VAL A 13 -39.90 -9.89 -30.97
CA VAL A 13 -38.86 -8.89 -31.26
C VAL A 13 -38.67 -7.92 -30.09
N PRO A 14 -39.72 -7.33 -29.47
CA PRO A 14 -39.53 -6.49 -28.30
C PRO A 14 -38.97 -7.26 -27.09
N LEU A 15 -39.33 -8.53 -26.93
CA LEU A 15 -38.78 -9.39 -25.89
C LEU A 15 -37.29 -9.65 -26.12
N LEU A 16 -36.88 -10.00 -27.35
CA LEU A 16 -35.48 -10.21 -27.72
C LEU A 16 -34.67 -8.92 -27.60
N VAL A 17 -35.22 -7.78 -28.04
CA VAL A 17 -34.58 -6.47 -27.87
C VAL A 17 -34.45 -6.17 -26.38
N ALA A 18 -35.48 -6.35 -25.56
CA ALA A 18 -35.39 -6.16 -24.12
C ALA A 18 -34.37 -7.11 -23.46
N LEU A 19 -34.28 -8.37 -23.89
CA LEU A 19 -33.31 -9.33 -23.37
C LEU A 19 -31.88 -8.97 -23.77
N ILE A 20 -31.66 -8.59 -25.04
CA ILE A 20 -30.36 -8.10 -25.51
C ILE A 20 -30.01 -6.79 -24.81
N SER A 21 -30.92 -5.84 -24.72
CA SER A 21 -30.72 -4.59 -23.98
C SER A 21 -30.45 -4.83 -22.50
N PHE A 22 -31.09 -5.81 -21.87
CA PHE A 22 -30.85 -6.16 -20.47
C PHE A 22 -29.50 -6.86 -20.27
N VAL A 23 -29.13 -7.80 -21.15
CA VAL A 23 -27.81 -8.45 -21.14
C VAL A 23 -26.71 -7.44 -21.45
N SER A 24 -26.88 -6.59 -22.46
CA SER A 24 -25.98 -5.49 -22.79
C SER A 24 -25.90 -4.46 -21.66
N TYR A 25 -27.02 -4.11 -21.02
CA TYR A 25 -27.04 -3.22 -19.84
C TYR A 25 -26.29 -3.83 -18.65
N ILE A 26 -26.49 -5.12 -18.38
CA ILE A 26 -25.74 -5.85 -17.34
C ILE A 26 -24.25 -5.90 -17.67
N VAL A 27 -23.87 -6.09 -18.94
CA VAL A 27 -22.46 -6.11 -19.36
C VAL A 27 -21.84 -4.70 -19.33
N LEU A 28 -22.58 -3.66 -19.73
CA LEU A 28 -22.15 -2.26 -19.70
C LEU A 28 -22.05 -1.70 -18.28
N ARG A 29 -22.88 -2.17 -17.33
CA ARG A 29 -22.79 -1.80 -15.90
C ARG A 29 -21.66 -2.53 -15.17
N ARG A 30 -21.00 -3.51 -15.80
CA ARG A 30 -19.90 -4.28 -15.18
C ARG A 30 -18.57 -3.57 -15.24
N GLN A 31 -18.28 -2.80 -16.30
CA GLN A 31 -17.01 -2.10 -16.43
C GLN A 31 -16.94 -0.92 -15.46
N VAL A 32 -16.10 -1.07 -14.44
CA VAL A 32 -15.79 0.00 -13.50
C VAL A 32 -14.64 0.81 -14.06
N ARG A 33 -14.85 2.12 -14.21
CA ARG A 33 -13.75 3.04 -14.48
C ARG A 33 -12.90 3.18 -13.22
N VAL A 34 -11.59 3.09 -13.37
CA VAL A 34 -10.67 3.03 -12.24
C VAL A 34 -10.02 4.38 -11.94
N ASP A 35 -9.43 4.49 -10.76
CA ASP A 35 -8.55 5.62 -10.42
C ASP A 35 -7.13 5.36 -10.93
N ILE A 36 -6.31 6.40 -10.98
CA ILE A 36 -4.86 6.19 -11.15
C ILE A 36 -4.30 5.43 -9.94
N ARG A 37 -3.23 4.66 -10.16
CA ARG A 37 -2.59 3.85 -9.12
C ARG A 37 -1.59 4.67 -8.31
N ASP A 38 -0.77 5.45 -9.00
CA ASP A 38 0.27 6.30 -8.40
C ASP A 38 0.62 7.46 -9.35
N ILE A 39 1.56 8.31 -8.96
CA ILE A 39 2.07 9.45 -9.74
C ILE A 39 3.59 9.29 -9.88
N ASP A 40 4.09 9.16 -11.10
CA ASP A 40 5.52 9.28 -11.40
C ASP A 40 5.90 10.76 -11.44
N TRP A 41 6.93 11.17 -10.70
CA TRP A 41 7.39 12.55 -10.66
C TRP A 41 8.87 12.64 -10.26
N ALA A 42 9.52 13.76 -10.53
CA ALA A 42 10.97 13.91 -10.34
C ALA A 42 11.43 13.98 -8.87
N TYR A 43 10.52 14.09 -7.91
CA TYR A 43 10.83 14.30 -6.49
C TYR A 43 10.73 13.02 -5.64
N ASP A 44 10.51 11.86 -6.28
CA ASP A 44 10.52 10.57 -5.60
C ASP A 44 11.84 10.39 -4.84
N ASN A 45 11.77 9.82 -3.63
CA ASN A 45 12.91 9.58 -2.74
C ASN A 45 13.60 10.82 -2.17
N THR A 46 12.92 11.96 -2.12
CA THR A 46 13.40 13.14 -1.40
C THR A 46 12.43 13.54 -0.31
N SER A 47 12.93 13.77 0.91
CA SER A 47 12.14 14.38 1.98
C SER A 47 12.05 15.89 1.77
N GLU A 48 13.13 16.48 1.26
CA GLU A 48 13.29 17.91 1.04
C GLU A 48 13.89 18.18 -0.35
N THR A 49 13.29 19.14 -1.06
CA THR A 49 13.84 19.71 -2.30
C THR A 49 14.06 21.22 -2.12
N SER A 50 14.73 21.86 -3.09
CA SER A 50 15.00 23.29 -3.04
C SER A 50 14.89 23.97 -4.40
N PHE A 51 14.44 25.22 -4.39
CA PHE A 51 14.27 26.07 -5.57
C PHE A 51 14.85 27.45 -5.32
N GLN A 52 15.64 27.95 -6.27
CA GLN A 52 16.26 29.28 -6.19
C GLN A 52 15.29 30.35 -6.69
N ILE A 53 15.21 31.47 -5.97
CA ILE A 53 14.41 32.63 -6.34
C ILE A 53 14.95 33.29 -7.62
N GLY A 54 14.03 33.81 -8.44
CA GLY A 54 14.35 34.45 -9.72
C GLY A 54 14.48 33.48 -10.89
N ARG A 55 14.11 32.20 -10.70
CA ARG A 55 14.03 31.18 -11.76
C ARG A 55 12.62 30.63 -11.88
N LYS A 56 12.29 30.09 -13.06
CA LYS A 56 11.03 29.37 -13.33
C LYS A 56 11.35 27.89 -13.51
N TYR A 57 10.64 27.03 -12.79
CA TYR A 57 10.89 25.59 -12.76
C TYR A 57 9.74 24.82 -13.40
N SER A 58 10.04 23.90 -14.31
CA SER A 58 9.04 22.98 -14.89
C SER A 58 8.61 21.97 -13.83
N LEU A 59 7.30 21.77 -13.69
CA LEU A 59 6.72 20.75 -12.83
C LEU A 59 6.22 19.59 -13.69
N GLU A 60 6.89 18.45 -13.59
CA GLU A 60 6.62 17.27 -14.43
C GLU A 60 6.16 16.10 -13.57
N ALA A 61 5.00 15.54 -13.93
CA ALA A 61 4.47 14.33 -13.35
C ALA A 61 3.62 13.56 -14.37
N LYS A 62 3.53 12.25 -14.21
CA LYS A 62 2.71 11.37 -15.06
C LYS A 62 1.87 10.44 -14.18
N PRO A 63 0.58 10.24 -14.52
CA PRO A 63 -0.23 9.26 -13.81
C PRO A 63 0.25 7.86 -14.16
N ILE A 64 0.42 7.00 -13.15
CA ILE A 64 0.68 5.58 -13.31
C ILE A 64 -0.66 4.85 -13.15
N TYR A 65 -1.04 4.05 -14.14
CA TYR A 65 -2.24 3.22 -14.11
C TYR A 65 -2.13 2.09 -15.13
N ASP A 66 -3.00 1.09 -14.97
CA ASP A 66 -3.13 0.03 -15.96
C ASP A 66 -3.83 0.55 -17.22
N THR A 67 -3.08 0.68 -18.30
CA THR A 67 -3.57 1.18 -19.60
C THR A 67 -4.62 0.30 -20.26
N SER A 68 -4.81 -0.95 -19.80
CA SER A 68 -5.91 -1.81 -20.24
C SER A 68 -7.26 -1.41 -19.64
N LEU A 69 -7.26 -0.61 -18.56
CA LEU A 69 -8.45 -0.16 -17.85
C LEU A 69 -8.82 1.27 -18.24
N GLN A 70 -10.13 1.56 -18.26
CA GLN A 70 -10.60 2.91 -18.49
C GLN A 70 -10.50 3.74 -17.20
N LEU A 71 -9.86 4.89 -17.27
CA LEU A 71 -9.84 5.84 -16.16
C LEU A 71 -11.19 6.51 -15.95
N SER A 72 -11.50 6.77 -14.69
CA SER A 72 -12.62 7.63 -14.27
C SER A 72 -12.32 9.10 -14.56
N ASP A 73 -13.36 9.93 -14.59
CA ASP A 73 -13.19 11.37 -14.75
C ASP A 73 -12.44 11.95 -13.52
N GLY A 74 -11.71 13.06 -13.69
CA GLY A 74 -10.95 13.71 -12.62
C GLY A 74 -9.60 13.09 -12.29
N ASN A 75 -8.99 12.39 -13.27
CA ASN A 75 -7.66 11.80 -13.16
C ASN A 75 -6.53 12.68 -13.72
N ASP A 76 -6.87 13.86 -14.23
CA ASP A 76 -5.86 14.84 -14.64
C ASP A 76 -5.06 15.31 -13.43
N LEU A 77 -3.75 15.47 -13.63
CA LEU A 77 -2.86 15.89 -12.56
C LEU A 77 -2.90 17.40 -12.38
N VAL A 78 -3.05 17.82 -11.14
CA VAL A 78 -3.07 19.21 -10.71
C VAL A 78 -2.02 19.43 -9.63
N TRP A 79 -1.41 20.61 -9.68
CA TRP A 79 -0.40 21.03 -8.72
C TRP A 79 -0.98 22.06 -7.76
N SER A 80 -0.56 21.99 -6.50
CA SER A 80 -0.92 22.97 -5.48
C SER A 80 0.25 23.20 -4.54
N ILE A 81 0.29 24.40 -3.96
CA ILE A 81 1.22 24.75 -2.89
C ILE A 81 0.43 25.00 -1.61
N ARG A 82 0.97 24.54 -0.50
CA ARG A 82 0.54 24.97 0.84
C ARG A 82 1.70 25.68 1.52
N ASP A 83 1.43 26.91 1.94
CA ASP A 83 2.39 27.83 2.54
C ASP A 83 1.92 28.15 3.96
N GLN A 84 2.84 28.55 4.86
CA GLN A 84 2.44 29.10 6.17
C GLN A 84 1.88 30.53 6.03
N ASP A 85 2.39 31.30 5.07
CA ASP A 85 2.00 32.67 4.73
C ASP A 85 1.75 32.79 3.21
N GLU A 86 0.83 33.65 2.77
CA GLU A 86 0.57 33.84 1.34
C GLU A 86 1.78 34.47 0.60
N GLY A 87 2.12 33.90 -0.57
CA GLY A 87 3.05 34.51 -1.53
C GLY A 87 4.52 34.14 -1.30
N PHE A 88 4.82 32.88 -0.96
CA PHE A 88 6.19 32.35 -1.08
C PHE A 88 6.49 31.89 -2.52
N ALA A 89 5.51 31.30 -3.20
CA ALA A 89 5.62 30.90 -4.59
C ALA A 89 4.25 30.89 -5.30
N GLU A 90 4.29 30.88 -6.64
CA GLU A 90 3.11 30.72 -7.50
C GLU A 90 3.23 29.48 -8.38
N ILE A 91 2.10 28.81 -8.66
CA ILE A 91 1.98 27.84 -9.74
C ILE A 91 1.34 28.52 -10.95
N GLU A 92 2.11 28.64 -12.03
CA GLU A 92 1.61 29.11 -13.30
C GLU A 92 1.23 27.92 -14.18
N ARG A 93 0.00 27.89 -14.69
CA ARG A 93 -0.43 26.94 -15.72
C ARG A 93 -0.37 27.60 -17.09
N SER A 94 0.44 27.03 -17.99
CA SER A 94 0.52 27.46 -19.38
C SER A 94 0.17 26.27 -20.29
N GLY A 95 -1.10 26.20 -20.70
CA GLY A 95 -1.64 25.04 -21.42
C GLY A 95 -1.73 23.82 -20.50
N ASP A 96 -1.06 22.74 -20.88
CA ASP A 96 -0.98 21.48 -20.09
C ASP A 96 0.28 21.40 -19.23
N SER A 97 1.14 22.42 -19.27
CA SER A 97 2.37 22.48 -18.47
C SER A 97 2.17 23.33 -17.22
N PHE A 98 2.77 22.88 -16.13
CA PHE A 98 2.78 23.58 -14.85
C PHE A 98 4.19 24.06 -14.53
N TYR A 99 4.29 25.24 -13.92
CA TYR A 99 5.56 25.83 -13.52
C TYR A 99 5.50 26.37 -12.10
N LEU A 100 6.57 26.16 -11.34
CA LEU A 100 6.77 26.80 -10.03
C LEU A 100 7.60 28.07 -10.21
N ILE A 101 7.13 29.17 -9.63
CA ILE A 101 7.81 30.47 -9.60
C ILE A 101 8.04 30.86 -8.13
N PRO A 102 9.26 30.69 -7.59
CA PRO A 102 9.60 31.13 -6.24
C PRO A 102 9.72 32.65 -6.16
N GLU A 103 9.01 33.26 -5.21
CA GLU A 103 8.98 34.72 -5.02
C GLU A 103 9.76 35.19 -3.79
N LYS A 104 9.69 34.43 -2.69
CA LYS A 104 10.28 34.81 -1.39
C LYS A 104 10.95 33.62 -0.73
N GLU A 105 11.92 33.89 0.14
CA GLU A 105 12.56 32.85 0.93
C GLU A 105 11.54 32.27 1.91
N GLY A 106 11.49 30.94 2.01
CA GLY A 106 10.50 30.27 2.83
C GLY A 106 10.45 28.77 2.63
N GLU A 107 9.51 28.15 3.32
CA GLU A 107 9.20 26.72 3.24
C GLU A 107 7.79 26.57 2.67
N ILE A 108 7.66 25.73 1.65
CA ILE A 108 6.39 25.38 1.04
C ILE A 108 6.21 23.86 1.01
N GLN A 109 4.95 23.41 0.97
CA GLN A 109 4.61 22.03 0.64
C GLN A 109 4.09 21.95 -0.79
N LEU A 110 4.89 21.38 -1.69
CA LEU A 110 4.52 21.17 -3.08
C LEU A 110 3.75 19.84 -3.18
N THR A 111 2.55 19.89 -3.75
CA THR A 111 1.67 18.72 -3.89
C THR A 111 1.25 18.53 -5.35
N CYS A 112 1.43 17.31 -5.86
CA CYS A 112 0.82 16.85 -7.10
C CYS A 112 -0.28 15.85 -6.74
N SER A 113 -1.49 16.04 -7.26
CA SER A 113 -2.60 15.11 -7.05
C SER A 113 -3.44 14.97 -8.31
N ASN A 114 -4.25 13.92 -8.39
CA ASN A 114 -5.39 13.99 -9.30
C ASN A 114 -6.41 15.04 -8.81
N GLU A 115 -7.34 15.46 -9.67
CA GLU A 115 -8.36 16.47 -9.32
C GLU A 115 -9.23 16.03 -8.13
N LYS A 116 -9.50 14.73 -8.02
CA LYS A 116 -10.27 14.12 -6.93
C LYS A 116 -9.52 14.07 -5.59
N LYS A 117 -8.20 14.29 -5.60
CA LYS A 117 -7.29 14.17 -4.44
C LYS A 117 -7.29 12.78 -3.78
N THR A 118 -7.69 11.75 -4.50
CA THR A 118 -7.65 10.36 -4.04
C THR A 118 -6.25 9.77 -4.13
N VAL A 119 -5.43 10.28 -5.05
CA VAL A 119 -3.99 9.99 -5.15
C VAL A 119 -3.23 11.30 -5.14
N SER A 120 -2.28 11.42 -4.22
CA SER A 120 -1.44 12.62 -4.09
C SER A 120 -0.05 12.27 -3.62
N LYS A 121 0.96 12.94 -4.18
CA LYS A 121 2.32 12.98 -3.66
C LYS A 121 2.69 14.38 -3.21
N ARG A 122 3.46 14.47 -2.13
CA ARG A 122 3.86 15.73 -1.49
C ARG A 122 5.35 15.71 -1.17
N VAL A 123 5.99 16.87 -1.35
CA VAL A 123 7.39 17.09 -0.99
C VAL A 123 7.54 18.44 -0.31
N LYS A 124 8.40 18.49 0.70
CA LYS A 124 8.78 19.72 1.36
C LYS A 124 9.79 20.46 0.48
N ALA A 125 9.52 21.71 0.14
CA ALA A 125 10.40 22.48 -0.73
C ALA A 125 10.85 23.78 -0.07
N TYR A 126 12.12 24.11 -0.27
CA TYR A 126 12.74 25.30 0.30
C TYR A 126 13.13 26.31 -0.76
N LEU A 127 12.64 27.53 -0.58
CA LEU A 127 12.88 28.64 -1.49
C LEU A 127 14.03 29.49 -0.94
N TYR A 128 15.06 29.73 -1.75
CA TYR A 128 16.28 30.41 -1.29
C TYR A 128 16.81 31.42 -2.30
N SER A 129 17.49 32.48 -1.82
CA SER A 129 18.19 33.43 -2.69
C SER A 129 19.71 33.16 -2.72
N ASN A 130 20.37 33.22 -1.56
CA ASN A 130 21.84 33.30 -1.46
C ASN A 130 22.50 32.01 -0.92
N GLY A 131 21.69 30.98 -0.67
CA GLY A 131 22.16 29.65 -0.33
C GLY A 131 21.21 28.84 0.55
N ILE A 132 21.47 27.53 0.61
CA ILE A 132 20.59 26.54 1.23
C ILE A 132 21.40 25.37 1.79
N VAL A 133 20.83 24.70 2.80
CA VAL A 133 21.22 23.36 3.23
C VAL A 133 19.98 22.47 3.12
N THR A 134 20.13 21.26 2.60
CA THR A 134 19.09 20.23 2.59
C THR A 134 19.65 18.93 3.13
N ILE A 135 18.84 18.22 3.92
CA ILE A 135 19.21 16.92 4.51
C ILE A 135 18.17 15.91 4.01
N ASN A 136 18.62 14.92 3.25
CA ASN A 136 17.74 13.89 2.68
C ASN A 136 18.20 12.50 3.10
N PRO A 137 17.35 11.66 3.70
CA PRO A 137 17.60 10.23 3.84
C PRO A 137 17.99 9.61 2.50
N VAL A 138 18.95 8.67 2.52
CA VAL A 138 19.29 7.84 1.35
C VAL A 138 18.29 6.69 1.19
N THR A 139 17.55 6.36 2.26
CA THR A 139 16.52 5.34 2.23
C THR A 139 15.33 5.79 1.39
N PRO A 140 14.62 4.85 0.73
CA PRO A 140 13.35 5.15 0.07
C PRO A 140 12.38 5.88 0.99
N LEU A 141 11.62 6.82 0.44
CA LEU A 141 10.59 7.56 1.17
C LEU A 141 9.26 7.42 0.42
N SER A 142 8.16 7.37 1.17
CA SER A 142 6.84 7.57 0.58
C SER A 142 6.50 9.05 0.59
N ASN A 143 6.28 9.62 -0.60
CA ASN A 143 5.73 10.95 -0.73
C ASN A 143 4.20 10.99 -0.51
N ALA A 144 3.59 9.88 -0.07
CA ALA A 144 2.18 9.79 0.29
C ALA A 144 1.92 9.89 1.80
N ALA A 145 2.96 10.05 2.62
CA ALA A 145 2.86 10.17 4.08
C ALA A 145 1.92 11.30 4.51
N VAL A 146 1.07 11.00 5.48
CA VAL A 146 0.18 11.98 6.14
C VAL A 146 0.90 12.63 7.31
N GLU A 147 1.74 11.87 8.02
CA GLU A 147 2.55 12.39 9.11
C GLU A 147 3.74 13.21 8.61
N LYS A 148 4.20 14.15 9.45
CA LYS A 148 5.36 14.99 9.16
C LYS A 148 6.68 14.34 9.54
N THR A 149 6.66 13.45 10.53
CA THR A 149 7.87 12.90 11.16
C THR A 149 8.09 11.47 10.68
N LEU A 150 9.21 11.25 10.00
CA LEU A 150 9.60 9.92 9.55
C LEU A 150 9.98 9.03 10.74
N LYS A 151 9.50 7.79 10.72
CA LYS A 151 9.78 6.77 11.74
C LYS A 151 10.78 5.77 11.19
N PHE A 152 11.72 5.35 12.03
CA PHE A 152 12.70 4.31 11.73
C PHE A 152 12.69 3.27 12.85
N GLY A 153 12.82 2.00 12.48
CA GLY A 153 13.03 0.93 13.45
C GLY A 153 14.38 1.06 14.13
N GLN A 154 14.43 0.70 15.41
CA GLN A 154 15.69 0.54 16.15
C GLN A 154 16.62 -0.51 15.50
N PHE A 155 16.04 -1.49 14.80
CA PHE A 155 16.76 -2.61 14.21
C PHE A 155 16.46 -2.80 12.72
N ASP A 156 17.42 -3.39 12.02
CA ASP A 156 17.24 -4.01 10.71
C ASP A 156 17.38 -5.53 10.86
N PHE A 157 16.75 -6.30 9.97
CA PHE A 157 17.02 -7.72 9.86
C PHE A 157 18.25 -7.99 8.99
N SER A 158 19.19 -8.76 9.55
CA SER A 158 20.38 -9.24 8.85
C SER A 158 20.31 -10.76 8.66
N TYR A 159 20.66 -11.21 7.46
CA TYR A 159 20.56 -12.61 7.07
C TYR A 159 21.93 -13.14 6.68
N SER A 160 22.34 -14.27 7.27
CA SER A 160 23.64 -14.89 6.98
C SER A 160 23.69 -15.59 5.63
N ALA A 161 22.54 -16.06 5.13
CA ALA A 161 22.37 -16.73 3.86
C ALA A 161 20.91 -16.63 3.39
N GLU A 162 20.66 -16.98 2.13
CA GLU A 162 19.31 -17.14 1.61
C GLU A 162 18.55 -18.25 2.37
N GLY A 163 17.32 -17.97 2.80
CA GLY A 163 16.48 -18.91 3.57
C GLY A 163 16.84 -19.06 5.05
N ALA A 164 17.90 -18.41 5.55
CA ALA A 164 18.21 -18.40 6.97
C ALA A 164 17.26 -17.47 7.75
N ALA A 165 16.99 -17.82 9.02
CA ALA A 165 16.30 -16.91 9.93
C ALA A 165 17.15 -15.63 10.16
N PRO A 166 16.53 -14.44 10.24
CA PRO A 166 17.25 -13.21 10.45
C PRO A 166 17.75 -13.06 11.88
N THR A 167 18.74 -12.20 12.04
CA THR A 167 19.13 -11.61 13.32
C THR A 167 18.79 -10.12 13.28
N ALA A 168 18.18 -9.61 14.35
CA ALA A 168 17.97 -8.17 14.51
C ALA A 168 19.30 -7.51 14.86
N VAL A 169 19.73 -6.54 14.06
CA VAL A 169 20.95 -5.77 14.26
C VAL A 169 20.59 -4.29 14.39
N ALA A 170 21.38 -3.54 15.16
CA ALA A 170 21.13 -2.11 15.34
C ALA A 170 21.10 -1.38 14.00
N SER A 171 20.04 -0.60 13.77
CA SER A 171 19.86 0.14 12.52
C SER A 171 20.68 1.43 12.50
N SER A 172 20.81 1.99 11.31
CA SER A 172 21.42 3.29 11.07
C SER A 172 20.75 3.99 9.90
N LEU A 173 20.84 5.32 9.88
CA LEU A 173 20.28 6.15 8.82
C LEU A 173 21.39 6.87 8.07
N LYS A 174 21.55 6.55 6.78
CA LYS A 174 22.42 7.29 5.89
C LYS A 174 21.68 8.50 5.33
N VAL A 175 22.35 9.65 5.27
CA VAL A 175 21.80 10.90 4.74
C VAL A 175 22.71 11.50 3.66
N ASN A 176 22.10 12.20 2.71
CA ASN A 176 22.76 13.08 1.77
C ASN A 176 22.57 14.52 2.27
N ILE A 177 23.68 15.21 2.49
CA ILE A 177 23.69 16.61 2.90
C ILE A 177 24.18 17.42 1.70
N TYR A 178 23.33 18.32 1.23
CA TYR A 178 23.66 19.25 0.16
C TYR A 178 23.64 20.67 0.72
N ALA A 179 24.70 21.43 0.45
CA ALA A 179 24.84 22.79 0.91
C ALA A 179 25.49 23.63 -0.19
N VAL A 180 24.82 24.69 -0.63
CA VAL A 180 25.34 25.61 -1.66
C VAL A 180 25.05 27.04 -1.23
N PHE A 181 26.06 27.90 -1.35
CA PHE A 181 25.98 29.33 -1.08
C PHE A 181 26.65 30.10 -2.22
N ASP A 182 26.19 31.32 -2.47
CA ASP A 182 26.77 32.16 -3.51
C ASP A 182 28.27 32.39 -3.25
N GLY A 183 29.11 31.93 -4.18
CA GLY A 183 30.57 32.03 -4.07
C GLY A 183 31.24 30.99 -3.16
N ASP A 184 30.50 30.02 -2.62
CA ASP A 184 31.02 28.92 -1.81
C ASP A 184 30.24 27.62 -2.10
N GLU A 185 30.76 26.81 -3.02
CA GLU A 185 30.16 25.54 -3.42
C GLU A 185 30.39 24.41 -2.39
N ASN A 186 31.30 24.59 -1.42
CA ASN A 186 31.62 23.57 -0.42
C ASN A 186 31.82 24.23 0.96
N PRO A 187 30.74 24.78 1.55
CA PRO A 187 30.83 25.46 2.83
C PRO A 187 31.30 24.50 3.93
N ALA A 188 32.12 24.99 4.85
CA ALA A 188 32.44 24.23 6.06
C ALA A 188 31.16 24.04 6.91
N LEU A 189 30.89 22.80 7.34
CA LEU A 189 29.69 22.42 8.08
C LEU A 189 30.03 21.94 9.49
N THR A 190 29.14 22.24 10.43
CA THR A 190 29.15 21.69 11.80
C THR A 190 27.86 20.92 12.06
N TYR A 191 27.93 19.91 12.92
CA TYR A 191 26.85 18.95 13.15
C TYR A 191 26.49 18.89 14.63
N SER A 192 25.20 18.83 14.92
CA SER A 192 24.65 18.59 16.26
C SER A 192 23.54 17.55 16.15
N THR A 193 23.47 16.65 17.13
CA THR A 193 22.47 15.57 17.17
C THR A 193 21.80 15.49 18.54
N SER A 194 20.70 14.77 18.60
CA SER A 194 20.12 14.29 19.86
C SER A 194 20.98 13.22 20.52
N ASP A 195 20.76 12.96 21.81
CA ASP A 195 21.57 12.03 22.62
C ASP A 195 21.41 10.55 22.21
N ASN A 196 20.32 10.22 21.52
CA ASN A 196 19.98 8.87 21.08
C ASN A 196 20.58 8.49 19.71
N VAL A 197 21.39 9.34 19.09
CA VAL A 197 22.10 9.05 17.83
C VAL A 197 23.53 9.59 17.81
N VAL A 198 24.38 8.99 16.98
CA VAL A 198 25.75 9.48 16.73
C VAL A 198 25.96 9.65 15.24
N PHE A 199 26.32 10.86 14.81
CA PHE A 199 26.60 11.15 13.41
C PHE A 199 28.08 10.98 13.07
N ASP A 200 28.36 10.19 12.04
CA ASP A 200 29.67 10.14 11.38
C ASP A 200 29.63 10.95 10.08
N ALA A 201 30.34 12.09 10.07
CA ALA A 201 30.41 12.99 8.93
C ALA A 201 31.16 12.39 7.72
N GLN A 202 32.04 11.40 7.92
CA GLN A 202 32.79 10.79 6.79
C GLN A 202 31.88 9.88 5.97
N SER A 203 31.10 9.04 6.64
CA SER A 203 30.14 8.14 6.00
C SER A 203 28.75 8.76 5.80
N SER A 204 28.51 9.95 6.36
CA SER A 204 27.19 10.61 6.43
C SER A 204 26.11 9.69 7.01
N THR A 205 26.44 8.99 8.10
CA THR A 205 25.58 7.98 8.71
C THR A 205 25.29 8.31 10.18
N LEU A 206 24.02 8.23 10.55
CA LEU A 206 23.51 8.32 11.91
C LEU A 206 23.36 6.90 12.48
N ALA A 207 24.21 6.54 13.44
CA ALA A 207 24.06 5.29 14.18
C ALA A 207 23.08 5.47 15.34
N PHE A 208 22.09 4.58 15.47
CA PHE A 208 21.10 4.64 16.53
C PHE A 208 21.67 4.08 17.84
N ARG A 209 21.51 4.83 18.94
CA ARG A 209 21.97 4.47 20.29
C ARG A 209 20.83 4.32 21.30
N GLY A 210 19.67 4.89 20.99
CA GLY A 210 18.46 4.81 21.80
C GLY A 210 17.21 4.90 20.93
N THR A 211 16.08 5.18 21.57
CA THR A 211 14.75 5.27 20.95
C THR A 211 14.15 6.66 21.18
N GLY A 212 12.98 6.95 20.60
CA GLY A 212 12.27 8.22 20.74
C GLY A 212 12.63 9.25 19.66
N ASP A 213 12.30 10.51 19.94
CA ASP A 213 12.53 11.61 19.00
C ASP A 213 14.03 11.87 18.83
N ALA A 214 14.46 12.08 17.60
CA ALA A 214 15.85 12.27 17.22
C ALA A 214 15.99 13.36 16.16
N PHE A 215 17.17 13.99 16.12
CA PHE A 215 17.44 15.00 15.10
C PHE A 215 18.90 15.00 14.63
N LEU A 216 19.11 15.47 13.40
CA LEU A 216 20.40 15.92 12.89
C LEU A 216 20.29 17.39 12.48
N LYS A 217 21.08 18.25 13.10
CA LYS A 217 21.21 19.66 12.76
C LYS A 217 22.54 19.94 12.08
N VAL A 218 22.48 20.51 10.88
CA VAL A 218 23.61 20.93 10.07
C VAL A 218 23.68 22.45 10.07
N THR A 219 24.83 23.01 10.43
CA THR A 219 25.06 24.45 10.50
C THR A 219 26.27 24.84 9.65
N PRO A 220 26.08 25.62 8.57
CA PRO A 220 27.20 26.21 7.82
C PRO A 220 27.95 27.21 8.70
N VAL A 221 29.28 27.08 8.76
CA VAL A 221 30.14 27.91 9.64
C VAL A 221 30.03 29.39 9.29
N ASN A 222 30.02 29.73 8.00
CA ASN A 222 29.97 31.11 7.51
C ASN A 222 28.54 31.67 7.43
N TYR A 223 27.52 30.81 7.53
CA TYR A 223 26.10 31.17 7.39
C TYR A 223 25.24 30.51 8.47
N PRO A 224 25.50 30.77 9.77
CA PRO A 224 24.84 30.07 10.86
C PRO A 224 23.32 30.27 10.92
N SER A 225 22.81 31.38 10.36
CA SER A 225 21.37 31.65 10.24
C SER A 225 20.66 30.74 9.24
N LYS A 226 21.41 30.03 8.38
CA LYS A 226 20.90 29.07 7.39
C LYS A 226 21.01 27.62 7.87
N ALA A 227 21.16 27.41 9.18
CA ALA A 227 21.18 26.09 9.80
C ALA A 227 19.88 25.32 9.55
N ARG A 228 19.98 23.99 9.46
CA ARG A 228 18.85 23.11 9.15
C ARG A 228 18.83 21.91 10.05
N GLN A 229 17.62 21.51 10.44
CA GLN A 229 17.37 20.39 11.32
C GLN A 229 16.45 19.40 10.62
N PHE A 230 16.86 18.15 10.61
CA PHE A 230 16.08 17.02 10.16
C PHE A 230 15.63 16.23 11.39
N ASP A 231 14.31 16.19 11.62
CA ASP A 231 13.67 15.52 12.75
C ASP A 231 13.08 14.18 12.33
N PHE A 232 13.28 13.15 13.14
CA PHE A 232 12.76 11.81 12.92
C PHE A 232 12.52 11.09 14.25
N LYS A 233 11.87 9.93 14.22
CA LYS A 233 11.58 9.13 15.42
C LYS A 233 12.14 7.72 15.28
N ILE A 234 12.79 7.24 16.33
CA ILE A 234 13.27 5.86 16.43
C ILE A 234 12.26 5.06 17.26
N VAL A 235 11.62 4.09 16.64
CA VAL A 235 10.58 3.26 17.25
C VAL A 235 11.22 2.21 18.16
N GLU A 236 10.80 2.19 19.43
CA GLU A 236 11.25 1.21 20.41
C GLU A 236 10.87 -0.20 19.99
N ASN A 237 11.85 -1.12 20.07
CA ASN A 237 11.70 -2.50 19.60
C ASN A 237 11.16 -2.60 18.16
N GLY A 238 11.42 -1.56 17.36
CA GLY A 238 10.97 -1.45 15.99
C GLY A 238 11.96 -2.10 15.03
N VAL A 239 11.45 -2.86 14.06
CA VAL A 239 12.23 -3.39 12.93
C VAL A 239 11.82 -2.70 11.63
N ASN A 240 12.81 -2.30 10.84
CA ASN A 240 12.58 -1.78 9.50
C ASN A 240 12.18 -2.92 8.56
N ILE A 241 11.02 -2.78 7.92
CA ILE A 241 10.51 -3.72 6.94
C ILE A 241 10.90 -3.22 5.54
N ARG A 242 11.83 -3.94 4.91
CA ARG A 242 12.39 -3.61 3.59
C ARG A 242 12.07 -4.65 2.53
N SER A 243 11.43 -5.75 2.92
CA SER A 243 11.05 -6.85 2.04
C SER A 243 9.87 -7.61 2.62
N TYR A 244 9.20 -8.40 1.78
CA TYR A 244 8.15 -9.31 2.23
C TYR A 244 8.67 -10.37 3.24
N ARG A 245 9.94 -10.78 3.12
CA ARG A 245 10.54 -11.69 4.08
C ARG A 245 10.69 -11.05 5.47
N ASP A 246 11.09 -9.78 5.53
CA ASP A 246 11.16 -9.04 6.80
C ASP A 246 9.78 -8.96 7.45
N LEU A 247 8.74 -8.69 6.63
CA LEU A 247 7.36 -8.67 7.11
C LEU A 247 6.97 -9.99 7.77
N LEU A 248 7.23 -11.13 7.11
CA LEU A 248 6.88 -12.46 7.66
C LEU A 248 7.63 -12.76 8.96
N TYR A 249 8.93 -12.43 9.05
CA TYR A 249 9.70 -12.63 10.28
C TYR A 249 9.33 -11.68 11.42
N ALA A 250 8.72 -10.53 11.11
CA ALA A 250 8.17 -9.62 12.11
C ALA A 250 6.72 -9.95 12.51
N THR A 251 6.03 -10.81 11.75
CA THR A 251 4.59 -11.12 11.95
C THR A 251 4.35 -12.63 12.08
N ASN A 252 4.09 -13.30 10.96
CA ASN A 252 3.56 -14.66 10.90
C ASN A 252 4.54 -15.69 11.48
N TRP A 253 5.84 -15.49 11.26
CA TRP A 253 6.90 -16.36 11.78
C TRP A 253 7.53 -15.84 13.07
N ALA A 254 7.13 -14.66 13.54
CA ALA A 254 7.70 -14.04 14.72
C ALA A 254 7.29 -14.78 15.99
N THR A 255 8.30 -15.19 16.77
CA THR A 255 8.12 -15.70 18.14
C THR A 255 8.16 -14.57 19.19
N SER A 256 8.73 -13.43 18.83
CA SER A 256 8.78 -12.20 19.64
C SER A 256 7.98 -11.11 18.96
N SER A 257 7.30 -10.27 19.74
CA SER A 257 6.59 -9.10 19.22
C SER A 257 7.59 -8.02 18.83
N TYR A 258 7.62 -7.66 17.55
CA TYR A 258 8.35 -6.48 17.05
C TYR A 258 7.33 -5.42 16.63
N ASN A 259 7.66 -4.15 16.84
CA ASN A 259 6.94 -3.07 16.16
C ASN A 259 7.46 -3.00 14.72
N LEU A 260 6.56 -2.83 13.75
CA LEU A 260 6.89 -2.80 12.34
C LEU A 260 7.05 -1.35 11.89
N VAL A 261 8.11 -1.07 11.14
CA VAL A 261 8.30 0.23 10.49
C VAL A 261 8.53 0.01 9.01
N LEU A 262 7.55 0.32 8.17
CA LEU A 262 7.68 0.17 6.72
C LEU A 262 8.70 1.17 6.18
N GLN A 263 9.56 0.69 5.30
CA GLN A 263 10.59 1.45 4.60
C GLN A 263 10.57 1.22 3.08
N THR A 264 9.57 0.50 2.61
CA THR A 264 9.30 0.18 1.20
C THR A 264 7.81 -0.14 1.07
N ASN A 265 7.26 0.00 -0.15
CA ASN A 265 5.95 -0.55 -0.44
C ASN A 265 6.05 -2.08 -0.58
N LEU A 266 5.01 -2.79 -0.17
CA LEU A 266 4.85 -4.21 -0.47
C LEU A 266 3.67 -4.36 -1.44
N GLY A 267 3.97 -4.45 -2.73
CA GLY A 267 3.00 -4.40 -3.81
C GLY A 267 2.63 -5.74 -4.42
N SER A 268 1.56 -5.73 -5.22
CA SER A 268 1.19 -6.87 -6.05
C SER A 268 2.24 -7.13 -7.15
N ARG A 269 2.13 -8.25 -7.85
CA ARG A 269 2.95 -8.51 -9.03
C ARG A 269 2.77 -7.41 -10.07
N LYS A 270 1.53 -6.94 -10.25
CA LYS A 270 1.20 -5.85 -11.16
C LYS A 270 1.88 -4.55 -10.78
N ASP A 271 1.88 -4.20 -9.48
CA ASP A 271 2.59 -3.02 -8.98
C ASP A 271 4.09 -3.06 -9.31
N VAL A 272 4.73 -4.23 -9.15
CA VAL A 272 6.19 -4.39 -9.31
C VAL A 272 6.62 -4.61 -10.77
N GLU A 273 6.00 -5.56 -11.47
CA GLU A 273 6.46 -6.00 -12.79
C GLU A 273 5.79 -5.26 -13.95
N GLU A 274 4.51 -4.90 -13.82
CA GLU A 274 3.74 -4.31 -14.93
C GLU A 274 3.74 -2.78 -14.88
N LEU A 275 3.50 -2.21 -13.69
CA LEU A 275 3.46 -0.76 -13.47
C LEU A 275 4.83 -0.19 -13.09
N GLY A 276 5.75 -1.02 -12.60
CA GLY A 276 7.11 -0.60 -12.24
C GLY A 276 7.13 0.47 -11.16
N LEU A 277 6.30 0.34 -10.12
CA LEU A 277 6.21 1.35 -9.06
C LEU A 277 7.54 1.50 -8.32
N SER A 278 7.99 2.74 -8.16
CA SER A 278 9.17 3.09 -7.36
C SER A 278 9.07 2.55 -5.93
N ASN A 279 10.19 2.11 -5.37
CA ASN A 279 10.31 1.68 -3.97
C ASN A 279 9.27 0.62 -3.58
N THR A 280 9.06 -0.37 -4.45
CA THR A 280 8.05 -1.40 -4.25
C THR A 280 8.67 -2.78 -4.37
N GLU A 281 8.56 -3.55 -3.30
CA GLU A 281 8.90 -4.96 -3.24
C GLU A 281 7.65 -5.82 -3.40
N MET A 282 7.79 -7.05 -3.88
CA MET A 282 6.64 -7.92 -4.11
C MET A 282 6.11 -8.52 -2.80
N PHE A 283 4.80 -8.40 -2.56
CA PHE A 283 4.10 -9.13 -1.51
C PHE A 283 3.85 -10.58 -1.97
N GLY A 284 4.57 -11.53 -1.39
CA GLY A 284 4.53 -12.94 -1.78
C GLY A 284 5.77 -13.40 -2.54
N ASN A 285 6.14 -14.66 -2.35
CA ASN A 285 7.24 -15.28 -3.10
C ASN A 285 6.72 -15.89 -4.41
N TYR A 286 7.03 -15.22 -5.53
CA TYR A 286 6.64 -15.65 -6.88
C TYR A 286 7.71 -16.50 -7.54
N ASN A 287 7.33 -17.69 -8.01
CA ASN A 287 8.22 -18.57 -8.77
C ASN A 287 7.99 -18.38 -10.28
N GLN A 288 8.95 -17.74 -10.95
CA GLN A 288 8.90 -17.47 -12.39
C GLN A 288 8.83 -18.75 -13.24
N ALA A 289 9.41 -19.87 -12.79
CA ALA A 289 9.43 -21.12 -13.56
C ALA A 289 8.07 -21.84 -13.53
N THR A 290 7.35 -21.77 -12.41
CA THR A 290 6.03 -22.41 -12.26
C THR A 290 4.88 -21.46 -12.52
N GLY A 291 5.13 -20.15 -12.51
CA GLY A 291 4.12 -19.12 -12.67
C GLY A 291 3.21 -18.94 -11.46
N LYS A 292 3.67 -19.32 -10.25
CA LYS A 292 2.82 -19.40 -9.05
C LYS A 292 3.45 -18.74 -7.82
N PHE A 293 2.59 -18.27 -6.92
CA PHE A 293 2.96 -17.84 -5.57
C PHE A 293 3.02 -19.01 -4.58
N SER A 294 3.85 -18.87 -3.54
CA SER A 294 4.06 -19.91 -2.51
C SER A 294 3.62 -19.49 -1.12
N PHE A 295 2.30 -19.29 -0.89
CA PHE A 295 1.81 -18.79 0.40
C PHE A 295 1.58 -19.85 1.49
N ALA A 296 1.65 -21.14 1.17
CA ALA A 296 1.21 -22.22 2.06
C ALA A 296 1.88 -22.23 3.45
N SER A 297 3.17 -21.88 3.52
CA SER A 297 3.93 -21.76 4.78
C SER A 297 4.06 -20.33 5.29
N GLU A 298 3.46 -19.37 4.60
CA GLU A 298 3.60 -17.94 4.85
C GLU A 298 2.38 -17.36 5.55
N ILE A 299 1.18 -17.87 5.25
CA ILE A 299 -0.07 -17.42 5.86
C ILE A 299 -0.21 -17.88 7.30
N TYR A 300 -0.88 -17.07 8.10
CA TYR A 300 -1.33 -17.47 9.43
C TYR A 300 -2.67 -18.20 9.32
N THR A 301 -2.84 -19.30 10.07
CA THR A 301 -4.09 -20.05 10.08
C THR A 301 -4.57 -20.21 11.52
N PHE A 302 -5.87 -20.04 11.70
CA PHE A 302 -6.53 -20.18 12.99
C PHE A 302 -7.94 -20.70 12.81
N ARG A 303 -8.50 -21.31 13.84
CA ARG A 303 -9.92 -21.69 13.82
C ARG A 303 -10.75 -20.43 13.95
N THR A 304 -11.84 -20.34 13.19
CA THR A 304 -12.80 -19.23 13.28
C THR A 304 -13.16 -18.86 14.73
N THR A 305 -13.16 -17.57 15.01
CA THR A 305 -13.61 -16.97 16.28
C THR A 305 -15.12 -16.73 16.28
N TYR A 306 -15.76 -16.87 15.11
CA TYR A 306 -17.21 -16.79 14.97
C TYR A 306 -17.92 -18.04 15.52
N PHE A 307 -19.24 -17.93 15.71
CA PHE A 307 -20.05 -19.03 16.22
C PHE A 307 -20.00 -20.26 15.30
N SER A 308 -19.34 -21.33 15.76
CA SER A 308 -19.04 -22.53 14.96
C SER A 308 -19.82 -23.77 15.37
N GLU A 309 -20.77 -23.69 16.30
CA GLU A 309 -21.51 -24.88 16.78
C GLU A 309 -22.26 -25.60 15.66
N PHE A 310 -22.82 -24.86 14.70
CA PHE A 310 -23.49 -25.46 13.54
C PHE A 310 -22.51 -26.26 12.69
N ILE A 311 -21.36 -25.69 12.34
CA ILE A 311 -20.30 -26.36 11.57
C ILE A 311 -19.84 -27.62 12.32
N ASP A 312 -19.66 -27.52 13.64
CA ASP A 312 -19.25 -28.65 14.47
C ASP A 312 -20.28 -29.78 14.50
N GLN A 313 -21.57 -29.44 14.52
CA GLN A 313 -22.66 -30.43 14.42
C GLN A 313 -22.72 -31.06 13.03
N TYR A 314 -22.66 -30.24 11.97
CA TYR A 314 -22.63 -30.70 10.58
C TYR A 314 -21.47 -31.67 10.35
N ASN A 315 -20.26 -31.28 10.75
CA ASN A 315 -19.05 -32.08 10.58
C ASN A 315 -19.07 -33.40 11.37
N ARG A 316 -19.74 -33.43 12.53
CA ARG A 316 -19.94 -34.67 13.29
C ARG A 316 -20.92 -35.61 12.59
N TYR A 317 -21.99 -35.08 12.02
CA TYR A 317 -22.99 -35.87 11.30
C TYR A 317 -22.40 -36.49 10.03
N TYR A 318 -21.62 -35.73 9.26
CA TYR A 318 -21.01 -36.16 7.99
C TYR A 318 -19.61 -36.78 8.14
N LYS A 319 -19.11 -36.99 9.37
CA LYS A 319 -17.77 -37.52 9.63
C LYS A 319 -17.54 -38.90 9.01
N ASP A 320 -18.56 -39.76 9.10
CA ASP A 320 -18.51 -41.16 8.68
C ASP A 320 -19.49 -41.45 7.52
N SER A 321 -20.12 -40.42 6.96
CA SER A 321 -21.05 -40.58 5.84
C SER A 321 -20.29 -40.79 4.53
N SER A 322 -20.77 -41.70 3.69
CA SER A 322 -20.34 -41.82 2.29
C SER A 322 -20.96 -40.77 1.36
N ASP A 323 -21.67 -39.79 1.92
CA ASP A 323 -22.42 -38.80 1.16
C ASP A 323 -21.49 -37.69 0.64
N ASP A 324 -21.80 -37.14 -0.55
CA ASP A 324 -21.04 -36.06 -1.22
C ASP A 324 -21.03 -34.71 -0.46
N TYR A 325 -21.54 -34.68 0.78
CA TYR A 325 -21.75 -33.46 1.56
C TYR A 325 -20.49 -32.98 2.30
N GLY A 326 -19.50 -33.86 2.50
CA GLY A 326 -18.16 -33.55 3.03
C GLY A 326 -18.14 -32.86 4.40
N GLN A 327 -16.95 -32.73 5.00
CA GLN A 327 -16.77 -31.84 6.15
C GLN A 327 -16.48 -30.41 5.67
N ILE A 328 -16.85 -29.41 6.47
CA ILE A 328 -16.55 -28.00 6.27
C ILE A 328 -15.32 -27.64 7.09
N ASP A 329 -14.32 -27.03 6.47
CA ASP A 329 -13.13 -26.55 7.16
C ASP A 329 -13.44 -25.23 7.90
N PRO A 330 -13.40 -25.18 9.25
CA PRO A 330 -13.63 -23.96 10.01
C PRO A 330 -12.36 -23.08 10.13
N THR A 331 -11.31 -23.39 9.38
CA THR A 331 -10.03 -22.66 9.42
C THR A 331 -10.12 -21.37 8.62
N ILE A 332 -9.77 -20.27 9.27
CA ILE A 332 -9.56 -18.96 8.66
C ILE A 332 -8.08 -18.80 8.33
N LYS A 333 -7.81 -18.14 7.20
CA LYS A 333 -6.48 -17.80 6.74
C LYS A 333 -6.29 -16.30 6.77
N ALA A 334 -5.19 -15.85 7.34
CA ALA A 334 -4.77 -14.46 7.34
C ALA A 334 -3.43 -14.30 6.60
N GLY A 335 -3.33 -13.28 5.75
CA GLY A 335 -2.08 -12.93 5.08
C GLY A 335 -1.01 -12.44 6.05
N ILE A 336 -1.42 -11.64 7.04
CA ILE A 336 -0.56 -11.07 8.07
C ILE A 336 -1.22 -11.28 9.43
N HIS A 337 -0.47 -11.82 10.40
CA HIS A 337 -0.84 -11.84 11.82
C HIS A 337 -0.10 -10.73 12.54
N LEU A 338 -0.78 -9.60 12.73
CA LEU A 338 -0.17 -8.41 13.34
C LEU A 338 -0.30 -8.49 14.87
N LYS A 339 0.86 -8.54 15.54
CA LYS A 339 0.99 -8.75 17.00
C LYS A 339 1.51 -7.53 17.76
N SER A 340 1.88 -6.46 17.06
CA SER A 340 2.34 -5.19 17.62
C SER A 340 2.08 -4.04 16.64
N ASP A 341 2.51 -2.82 16.97
CA ASP A 341 2.27 -1.63 16.14
C ASP A 341 2.84 -1.76 14.72
N LEU A 342 2.16 -1.10 13.78
CA LEU A 342 2.57 -0.97 12.38
C LEU A 342 2.66 0.51 12.02
N TYR A 343 3.86 1.00 11.79
CA TYR A 343 4.14 2.36 11.34
C TYR A 343 4.48 2.35 9.84
N GLY A 344 3.64 2.97 9.03
CA GLY A 344 3.70 2.87 7.57
C GLY A 344 4.55 3.92 6.88
N ASN A 345 4.81 5.08 7.48
CA ASN A 345 5.51 6.21 6.82
C ASN A 345 4.92 6.59 5.44
N GLY A 346 3.63 6.36 5.21
CA GLY A 346 2.94 6.57 3.94
C GLY A 346 3.13 5.45 2.92
N PHE A 347 3.88 4.38 3.22
CA PHE A 347 3.99 3.22 2.33
C PHE A 347 2.68 2.41 2.32
N PHE A 348 2.55 1.53 1.33
CA PHE A 348 1.38 0.66 1.21
C PHE A 348 1.73 -0.83 1.27
N ILE A 349 0.75 -1.62 1.69
CA ILE A 349 0.75 -3.09 1.57
C ILE A 349 -0.45 -3.46 0.69
N ASN A 350 -0.16 -4.10 -0.45
CA ASN A 350 -1.15 -4.60 -1.39
C ASN A 350 -1.04 -6.12 -1.51
N MET A 351 -2.02 -6.79 -0.92
CA MET A 351 -2.08 -8.25 -0.79
C MET A 351 -2.85 -8.93 -1.93
N SER A 352 -3.04 -8.23 -3.06
CA SER A 352 -3.74 -8.74 -4.27
C SER A 352 -3.24 -10.12 -4.71
N ASN A 353 -1.93 -10.37 -4.63
CA ASN A 353 -1.34 -11.66 -4.99
C ASN A 353 -1.89 -12.85 -4.17
N LEU A 354 -2.26 -12.61 -2.91
CA LEU A 354 -2.83 -13.61 -1.99
C LEU A 354 -4.36 -13.61 -2.02
N CYS A 355 -4.95 -12.42 -1.98
CA CYS A 355 -6.37 -12.24 -1.68
C CYS A 355 -7.25 -12.28 -2.94
N TYR A 356 -6.72 -11.92 -4.11
CA TYR A 356 -7.46 -11.93 -5.37
C TYR A 356 -7.29 -13.27 -6.10
N PRO A 357 -8.33 -13.81 -6.77
CA PRO A 357 -8.21 -15.06 -7.52
C PRO A 357 -7.33 -14.88 -8.76
N ASN A 358 -6.08 -15.33 -8.66
CA ASN A 358 -5.06 -15.17 -9.70
C ASN A 358 -4.87 -16.44 -10.54
N HIS A 359 -5.33 -17.59 -10.04
CA HIS A 359 -5.17 -18.91 -10.69
C HIS A 359 -6.50 -19.49 -11.17
N GLY A 360 -7.56 -18.68 -11.15
CA GLY A 360 -8.91 -19.05 -11.53
C GLY A 360 -9.20 -19.02 -13.03
N GLU A 361 -10.32 -19.61 -13.42
CA GLU A 361 -10.85 -19.53 -14.79
C GLU A 361 -12.05 -18.59 -14.87
N ILE A 362 -12.15 -17.84 -15.98
CA ILE A 362 -13.34 -17.00 -16.25
C ILE A 362 -14.51 -17.90 -16.66
N ASP A 363 -15.56 -17.91 -15.85
CA ASP A 363 -16.83 -18.51 -16.21
C ASP A 363 -17.44 -17.74 -17.39
N LYS A 364 -17.50 -18.39 -18.57
CA LYS A 364 -17.96 -17.78 -19.82
C LYS A 364 -19.43 -17.34 -19.79
N THR A 365 -20.23 -17.84 -18.85
CA THR A 365 -21.66 -17.52 -18.72
C THR A 365 -21.87 -16.31 -17.82
N THR A 366 -21.17 -16.27 -16.69
CA THR A 366 -21.34 -15.21 -15.69
C THR A 366 -20.33 -14.08 -15.85
N GLY A 367 -19.19 -14.33 -16.50
CA GLY A 367 -18.05 -13.41 -16.62
C GLY A 367 -17.25 -13.26 -15.34
N LYS A 368 -17.48 -14.11 -14.34
CA LYS A 368 -16.76 -14.11 -13.05
C LYS A 368 -15.53 -15.00 -13.12
N ILE A 369 -14.44 -14.58 -12.51
CA ILE A 369 -13.32 -15.48 -12.23
C ILE A 369 -13.78 -16.44 -11.13
N LYS A 370 -13.72 -17.74 -11.38
CA LYS A 370 -13.87 -18.76 -10.33
C LYS A 370 -12.47 -19.04 -9.79
N PRO A 371 -12.22 -18.86 -8.48
CA PRO A 371 -10.91 -19.14 -7.91
C PRO A 371 -10.46 -20.57 -8.23
N GLY A 372 -9.16 -20.74 -8.50
CA GLY A 372 -8.54 -22.03 -8.75
C GLY A 372 -8.16 -22.74 -7.45
N ALA A 373 -7.65 -23.97 -7.57
CA ALA A 373 -7.20 -24.75 -6.41
C ALA A 373 -5.99 -24.12 -5.68
N ASP A 374 -5.20 -23.31 -6.38
CA ASP A 374 -4.03 -22.61 -5.83
C ASP A 374 -4.39 -21.24 -5.22
N ASP A 375 -5.64 -20.79 -5.34
CA ASP A 375 -6.09 -19.54 -4.72
C ASP A 375 -6.50 -19.80 -3.26
N TYR A 376 -6.01 -18.99 -2.34
CA TYR A 376 -6.27 -19.17 -0.90
C TYR A 376 -7.61 -18.58 -0.46
N PHE A 377 -8.06 -17.57 -1.19
CA PHE A 377 -9.27 -16.82 -0.95
C PHE A 377 -10.35 -17.29 -1.92
N GLN A 378 -11.28 -18.07 -1.39
CA GLN A 378 -12.34 -18.74 -2.15
C GLN A 378 -13.69 -18.00 -2.01
N GLY A 379 -13.69 -16.84 -1.35
CA GLY A 379 -14.88 -16.12 -0.92
C GLY A 379 -15.43 -16.59 0.42
N PRO A 380 -16.53 -15.96 0.86
CA PRO A 380 -16.98 -16.05 2.23
C PRO A 380 -17.35 -17.47 2.61
N LEU A 381 -16.86 -17.90 3.77
CA LEU A 381 -17.12 -19.22 4.30
C LEU A 381 -18.58 -19.33 4.76
N PRO A 382 -19.32 -20.38 4.35
CA PRO A 382 -20.69 -20.60 4.82
C PRO A 382 -20.66 -21.18 6.25
N PHE A 383 -21.27 -20.48 7.20
CA PHE A 383 -21.32 -20.90 8.61
C PHE A 383 -22.64 -21.57 9.01
N VAL A 384 -23.72 -21.23 8.33
CA VAL A 384 -25.02 -21.86 8.52
C VAL A 384 -25.63 -22.07 7.14
N GLY A 385 -26.31 -23.19 6.92
CA GLY A 385 -27.07 -23.33 5.70
C GLY A 385 -27.86 -24.63 5.60
N LEU A 386 -28.58 -24.75 4.49
CA LEU A 386 -29.38 -25.92 4.13
C LEU A 386 -28.89 -26.45 2.77
N GLY A 387 -28.84 -27.78 2.63
CA GLY A 387 -28.28 -28.43 1.44
C GLY A 387 -26.78 -28.69 1.54
N ASN A 388 -26.13 -28.96 0.41
CA ASN A 388 -24.71 -29.29 0.37
C ASN A 388 -23.88 -28.00 0.42
N LEU A 389 -23.32 -27.69 1.59
CA LEU A 389 -22.56 -26.46 1.81
C LEU A 389 -21.23 -26.41 1.03
N ASN A 390 -20.70 -27.56 0.59
CA ASN A 390 -19.46 -27.65 -0.17
C ASN A 390 -19.64 -27.42 -1.67
N THR A 391 -20.83 -27.66 -2.23
CA THR A 391 -21.05 -27.58 -3.69
C THR A 391 -22.21 -26.69 -4.10
N TYR A 392 -23.39 -26.85 -3.49
CA TYR A 392 -24.61 -26.14 -3.85
C TYR A 392 -25.49 -25.92 -2.62
N PRO A 393 -25.16 -24.94 -1.76
CA PRO A 393 -26.03 -24.57 -0.66
C PRO A 393 -27.35 -24.04 -1.21
N ILE A 394 -28.48 -24.53 -0.69
CA ILE A 394 -29.82 -24.02 -1.02
C ILE A 394 -30.02 -22.66 -0.32
N ILE A 395 -29.57 -22.57 0.92
CA ILE A 395 -29.49 -21.34 1.71
C ILE A 395 -28.14 -21.37 2.42
N SER A 396 -27.39 -20.27 2.38
CA SER A 396 -26.16 -20.07 3.14
C SER A 396 -26.21 -18.72 3.85
N ALA A 397 -25.77 -18.72 5.12
CA ALA A 397 -25.38 -17.53 5.85
C ALA A 397 -23.88 -17.58 6.05
N TYR A 398 -23.23 -16.48 5.67
CA TYR A 398 -21.79 -16.31 5.73
C TYR A 398 -21.40 -15.71 7.09
N GLY A 399 -20.25 -16.12 7.61
CA GLY A 399 -19.71 -15.65 8.88
C GLY A 399 -18.40 -14.90 8.67
N GLN A 400 -17.38 -15.29 9.44
CA GLN A 400 -16.02 -14.80 9.27
C GLN A 400 -15.42 -15.29 7.95
N ASP A 401 -14.61 -14.46 7.32
CA ASP A 401 -13.91 -14.77 6.06
C ASP A 401 -12.40 -14.69 6.27
N ASN A 402 -11.63 -15.20 5.31
CA ASN A 402 -10.20 -14.99 5.25
C ASN A 402 -9.88 -13.49 5.24
N ALA A 403 -8.74 -13.14 5.84
CA ALA A 403 -8.37 -11.75 6.08
C ALA A 403 -7.01 -11.40 5.47
N GLY A 404 -6.85 -10.18 5.00
CA GLY A 404 -5.53 -9.64 4.65
C GLY A 404 -4.65 -9.58 5.90
N ILE A 405 -5.15 -8.88 6.92
CA ILE A 405 -4.50 -8.75 8.23
C ILE A 405 -5.46 -9.20 9.33
N TYR A 406 -4.95 -10.00 10.25
CA TYR A 406 -5.63 -10.44 11.47
C TYR A 406 -4.91 -9.90 12.71
N ILE A 407 -5.70 -9.39 13.67
CA ILE A 407 -5.22 -8.76 14.90
C ILE A 407 -5.97 -9.36 16.09
N ASP A 408 -5.26 -10.04 16.98
CA ASP A 408 -5.78 -10.63 18.23
C ASP A 408 -5.02 -10.17 19.48
N THR A 409 -4.17 -9.15 19.32
CA THR A 409 -3.43 -8.52 20.42
C THR A 409 -3.98 -7.12 20.70
N ASP A 410 -4.27 -6.84 21.97
CA ASP A 410 -4.82 -5.56 22.41
C ASP A 410 -3.82 -4.39 22.26
N ASN A 411 -4.34 -3.17 22.14
CA ASN A 411 -3.60 -1.90 22.16
C ASN A 411 -2.56 -1.73 21.04
N ILE A 412 -2.89 -2.21 19.83
CA ILE A 412 -2.07 -2.02 18.63
C ILE A 412 -2.44 -0.72 17.92
N THR A 413 -1.43 0.00 17.44
CA THR A 413 -1.60 1.14 16.52
C THR A 413 -1.15 0.77 15.11
N ILE A 414 -2.04 0.95 14.14
CA ILE A 414 -1.73 1.00 12.72
C ILE A 414 -1.71 2.48 12.34
N ASP A 415 -0.58 2.95 11.84
CA ASP A 415 -0.37 4.38 11.58
C ASP A 415 0.24 4.61 10.19
N ASP A 416 -0.28 5.64 9.51
CA ASP A 416 0.23 6.15 8.23
C ASP A 416 0.55 5.05 7.19
N VAL A 417 -0.34 4.08 7.02
CA VAL A 417 -0.20 2.98 6.04
C VAL A 417 -1.44 2.86 5.16
N ARG A 418 -1.24 2.61 3.86
CA ARG A 418 -2.34 2.27 2.94
C ARG A 418 -2.43 0.75 2.77
N LEU A 419 -3.55 0.16 3.15
CA LEU A 419 -3.77 -1.29 3.09
C LEU A 419 -4.77 -1.65 1.99
N GLN A 420 -4.45 -2.68 1.18
CA GLN A 420 -5.27 -3.11 0.05
C GLN A 420 -5.21 -4.63 -0.12
N ASN A 421 -6.32 -5.25 -0.49
CA ASN A 421 -6.40 -6.69 -0.84
C ASN A 421 -6.52 -6.93 -2.35
N VAL A 422 -6.64 -5.87 -3.15
CA VAL A 422 -6.92 -6.00 -4.57
C VAL A 422 -6.36 -4.81 -5.34
N ASP A 423 -5.84 -5.09 -6.53
CA ASP A 423 -5.48 -4.07 -7.50
C ASP A 423 -6.73 -3.39 -8.09
N SER A 424 -6.52 -2.35 -8.91
CA SER A 424 -7.59 -1.81 -9.74
C SER A 424 -8.14 -2.91 -10.66
N VAL A 425 -9.44 -3.21 -10.53
CA VAL A 425 -10.17 -4.19 -11.34
C VAL A 425 -11.39 -3.54 -12.00
N ASP A 426 -11.72 -4.00 -13.21
CA ASP A 426 -12.90 -3.56 -13.95
C ASP A 426 -14.14 -4.43 -13.69
N ASN A 427 -14.04 -5.47 -12.84
CA ASN A 427 -15.13 -6.40 -12.55
C ASN A 427 -15.36 -6.58 -11.04
N MET A 428 -16.39 -5.90 -10.53
CA MET A 428 -16.74 -5.95 -9.10
C MET A 428 -17.12 -7.34 -8.58
N TYR A 429 -17.54 -8.26 -9.45
CA TYR A 429 -17.94 -9.59 -8.98
C TYR A 429 -16.76 -10.42 -8.49
N ASN A 430 -15.54 -10.16 -8.94
CA ASN A 430 -14.38 -10.89 -8.46
C ASN A 430 -13.99 -10.44 -7.04
N LEU A 431 -14.45 -9.25 -6.62
CA LEU A 431 -14.27 -8.74 -5.25
C LEU A 431 -15.06 -9.53 -4.21
N THR A 432 -16.00 -10.40 -4.62
CA THR A 432 -16.69 -11.27 -3.65
C THR A 432 -15.78 -12.34 -3.08
N TYR A 433 -14.58 -12.54 -3.65
CA TYR A 433 -13.62 -13.54 -3.19
C TYR A 433 -12.51 -12.94 -2.33
N THR A 434 -12.30 -11.63 -2.33
CA THR A 434 -11.09 -10.98 -1.78
C THR A 434 -10.99 -10.95 -0.25
N GLY A 435 -12.00 -11.48 0.43
CA GLY A 435 -12.07 -11.54 1.87
C GLY A 435 -12.08 -10.17 2.55
N THR A 436 -11.82 -10.18 3.84
CA THR A 436 -11.77 -9.00 4.71
C THR A 436 -10.39 -8.37 4.65
N LEU A 437 -10.28 -7.03 4.66
CA LEU A 437 -8.98 -6.36 4.69
C LEU A 437 -8.32 -6.44 6.08
N LEU A 438 -9.06 -6.02 7.10
CA LEU A 438 -8.67 -6.03 8.52
C LEU A 438 -9.71 -6.82 9.32
N ASP A 439 -9.28 -7.90 9.97
CA ASP A 439 -10.07 -8.66 10.94
C ASP A 439 -9.50 -8.43 12.35
N ILE A 440 -10.27 -7.80 13.23
CA ILE A 440 -9.82 -7.28 14.53
C ILE A 440 -10.61 -7.99 15.63
N GLU A 441 -9.96 -8.93 16.30
CA GLU A 441 -10.43 -9.66 17.47
C GLU A 441 -9.64 -9.20 18.72
N ALA A 442 -9.52 -7.89 18.90
CA ALA A 442 -8.74 -7.27 19.97
C ALA A 442 -9.34 -5.94 20.43
N SER A 443 -9.00 -5.53 21.66
CA SER A 443 -9.44 -4.28 22.28
C SER A 443 -8.38 -3.18 22.12
N GLY A 444 -8.83 -1.92 22.00
CA GLY A 444 -7.94 -0.77 22.00
C GLY A 444 -7.09 -0.61 20.73
N VAL A 445 -7.47 -1.25 19.62
CA VAL A 445 -6.78 -1.08 18.33
C VAL A 445 -7.13 0.27 17.70
N THR A 446 -6.11 1.00 17.27
CA THR A 446 -6.23 2.28 16.54
C THR A 446 -5.74 2.11 15.11
N VAL A 447 -6.49 2.62 14.12
CA VAL A 447 -6.19 2.53 12.68
C VAL A 447 -6.31 3.89 12.03
#